data_AF-A0A9P9BN73-F1
#
_entry.id   AF-A0A9P9BN73-F1
#
_cell.length_a   1.000
_cell.length_b   1.000
_cell.length_c   1.000
_cell.angle_alpha   90.00
_cell.angle_beta   90.00
_cell.angle_gamma   90.00
#
_symmetry.space_group_name_H-M   'P 1'
#
loop_
_entity.id
_entity.type
_entity.pdbx_description
1 polymer ?
#
loop_
_entity_poly.entity_id
_entity_poly.type
_entity_poly.pdbx_seq_one_letter_code
_entity_poly.pdbx_strand_id
1 'polypeptide(L)'
;MATPRMTARAPACLSCLRRVTLQQASTSTTTATMPAVMTMVMRGSVATQQQQQRGKATKAELEDLQGIPVRLLEDIVGFGKKDTIMRVKAGRMRNYWFPRGRAEYMTKQRFREMGLTEAAIGVRDRTFGQPRSVLAAMESSSRDANVAAVEAMEADAVAARKKKQALTMPPEQVHDLLKALLPPVLTFERKPIAVPTPTSPAAAAEQAASLRRSPLIASNAVLSEEDEKAAAQATAPTPPPGPIAIFGSVSTQDILARAAEILAAAAAATATDGDLGGGSRVAAATLGDVHGVAIRGLEEGEDRIKRIGVFEVEIVVAKGLEPIVREVDVVPEPLPVA
;
A
#
# COMPACT_ATOMS: atom_id res chain seq x y z
N MET A 1 -35.84 60.80 -46.57
CA MET A 1 -35.26 59.62 -47.24
C MET A 1 -35.22 58.48 -46.23
N ALA A 2 -36.02 57.44 -46.47
CA ALA A 2 -36.31 56.38 -45.53
C ALA A 2 -35.38 55.17 -45.74
N THR A 3 -34.83 54.64 -44.65
CA THR A 3 -34.04 53.41 -44.61
C THR A 3 -34.97 52.19 -44.52
N PRO A 4 -34.71 51.08 -45.24
CA PRO A 4 -35.47 49.86 -45.04
C PRO A 4 -34.96 49.11 -43.80
N ARG A 5 -35.82 48.95 -42.80
CA ARG A 5 -35.64 48.00 -41.69
C ARG A 5 -35.81 46.57 -42.23
N MET A 6 -34.71 45.83 -42.36
CA MET A 6 -34.72 44.38 -42.59
C MET A 6 -35.09 43.67 -41.28
N THR A 7 -36.36 43.31 -41.11
CA THR A 7 -36.80 42.35 -40.10
C THR A 7 -36.40 40.95 -40.56
N ALA A 8 -35.25 40.47 -40.11
CA ALA A 8 -34.80 39.11 -40.37
C ALA A 8 -35.71 38.10 -39.65
N ARG A 9 -36.58 37.43 -40.42
CA ARG A 9 -37.40 36.31 -39.93
C ARG A 9 -36.51 35.07 -39.87
N ALA A 10 -36.33 34.49 -38.69
CA ALA A 10 -35.54 33.26 -38.52
C ALA A 10 -36.15 32.10 -39.36
N PRO A 11 -35.33 31.28 -40.04
CA PRO A 11 -35.83 30.18 -40.86
C PRO A 11 -36.47 29.10 -39.99
N ALA A 12 -37.78 28.92 -40.12
CA ALA A 12 -38.57 28.02 -39.28
C ALA A 12 -38.56 26.55 -39.71
N CYS A 13 -37.71 26.13 -40.66
CA CYS A 13 -37.60 24.72 -41.04
C CYS A 13 -36.17 24.31 -41.45
N LEU A 14 -35.85 23.05 -41.19
CA LEU A 14 -34.55 22.44 -41.45
C LEU A 14 -34.17 22.42 -42.95
N SER A 15 -35.15 22.46 -43.86
CA SER A 15 -34.89 22.56 -45.30
C SER A 15 -34.41 23.96 -45.71
N CYS A 16 -34.89 25.02 -45.07
CA CYS A 16 -34.41 26.39 -45.31
C CYS A 16 -32.99 26.61 -44.76
N LEU A 17 -32.63 26.00 -43.62
CA LEU A 17 -31.25 26.05 -43.10
C LEU A 17 -30.24 25.37 -44.03
N ARG A 18 -30.60 24.25 -44.67
CA ARG A 18 -29.74 23.58 -45.65
C ARG A 18 -29.53 24.37 -46.94
N ARG A 19 -30.49 25.21 -47.36
CA ARG A 19 -30.33 26.06 -48.54
C ARG A 19 -29.41 27.25 -48.30
N VAL A 20 -29.43 27.84 -47.10
CA VAL A 20 -28.57 28.98 -46.76
C VAL A 20 -27.09 28.59 -46.70
N THR A 21 -26.77 27.37 -46.23
CA THR A 21 -25.38 26.90 -46.17
C THR A 21 -24.80 26.54 -47.54
N LEU A 22 -25.64 26.18 -48.53
CA LEU A 22 -25.20 25.88 -49.89
C LEU A 22 -24.94 27.14 -50.74
N GLN A 23 -25.61 28.26 -50.43
CA GLN A 23 -25.41 29.51 -51.19
C GLN A 23 -24.16 30.30 -50.81
N GLN A 24 -23.56 30.04 -49.63
CA GLN A 24 -22.29 30.68 -49.24
C GLN A 24 -21.04 30.02 -49.84
N ALA A 25 -21.19 28.92 -50.58
CA ALA A 25 -20.07 28.22 -51.22
C ALA A 25 -19.80 28.65 -52.68
N SER A 26 -20.54 29.63 -53.21
CA SER A 26 -20.45 30.04 -54.61
C SER A 26 -20.28 31.55 -54.79
N THR A 27 -19.18 32.11 -54.26
CA THR A 27 -18.64 33.40 -54.72
C THR A 27 -17.13 33.44 -54.54
N SER A 28 -16.40 32.86 -55.49
CA SER A 28 -14.99 33.21 -55.72
C SER A 28 -14.49 32.62 -57.05
N THR A 29 -14.87 33.21 -58.19
CA THR A 29 -14.04 33.12 -59.40
C THR A 29 -14.31 34.29 -60.37
N THR A 30 -13.38 35.23 -60.39
CA THR A 30 -12.95 36.01 -61.57
C THR A 30 -11.42 35.94 -61.49
N THR A 31 -10.71 35.21 -62.35
CA THR A 31 -10.36 35.69 -63.70
C THR A 31 -10.11 34.54 -64.68
N ALA A 32 -10.45 34.82 -65.94
CA ALA A 32 -10.31 33.98 -67.12
C ALA A 32 -8.85 33.81 -67.56
N THR A 33 -8.52 32.70 -68.24
CA THR A 33 -8.15 32.62 -69.68
C THR A 33 -8.01 31.13 -70.09
N MET A 34 -8.64 30.77 -71.22
CA MET A 34 -8.72 29.46 -71.92
C MET A 34 -7.40 29.10 -72.67
N PRO A 35 -7.21 27.95 -73.38
CA PRO A 35 -8.21 26.96 -73.83
C PRO A 35 -7.88 25.44 -73.72
N ALA A 36 -8.98 24.67 -73.72
CA ALA A 36 -9.26 23.38 -74.40
C ALA A 36 -8.14 22.38 -74.74
N VAL A 37 -8.28 21.13 -74.25
CA VAL A 37 -8.46 19.91 -75.06
C VAL A 37 -9.22 18.87 -74.23
N MET A 38 -10.25 18.27 -74.85
CA MET A 38 -11.04 17.15 -74.35
C MET A 38 -10.18 15.89 -74.15
N THR A 39 -10.34 15.21 -73.01
CA THR A 39 -10.26 13.74 -72.99
C THR A 39 -11.15 13.20 -71.86
N MET A 40 -12.26 12.59 -72.27
CA MET A 40 -13.07 11.71 -71.42
C MET A 40 -12.22 10.53 -70.96
N VAL A 41 -11.96 10.43 -69.67
CA VAL A 41 -11.68 9.15 -69.02
C VAL A 41 -12.45 9.12 -67.70
N MET A 42 -13.37 8.17 -67.61
CA MET A 42 -13.97 7.70 -66.36
C MET A 42 -12.85 7.39 -65.36
N ARG A 43 -12.68 8.26 -64.36
CA ARG A 43 -12.11 7.88 -63.07
C ARG A 43 -13.08 8.37 -62.02
N GLY A 44 -13.70 7.41 -61.32
CA GLY A 44 -14.41 7.65 -60.08
C GLY A 44 -13.46 8.34 -59.11
N SER A 45 -13.48 9.66 -59.12
CA SER A 45 -12.82 10.50 -58.15
C SER A 45 -13.70 10.45 -56.90
N VAL A 46 -13.51 9.39 -56.11
CA VAL A 46 -13.82 9.43 -54.70
C VAL A 46 -12.94 10.55 -54.17
N ALA A 47 -13.48 11.76 -54.13
CA ALA A 47 -12.91 12.86 -53.39
C ALA A 47 -12.91 12.41 -51.93
N THR A 48 -11.85 11.70 -51.54
CA THR A 48 -11.45 11.58 -50.15
C THR A 48 -11.21 13.00 -49.71
N GLN A 49 -12.26 13.62 -49.15
CA GLN A 49 -12.13 14.74 -48.25
C GLN A 49 -11.13 14.26 -47.19
N GLN A 50 -9.85 14.57 -47.41
CA GLN A 50 -8.87 14.62 -46.35
C GLN A 50 -9.35 15.75 -45.45
N GLN A 51 -10.31 15.41 -44.59
CA GLN A 51 -10.56 16.14 -43.36
C GLN A 51 -9.19 16.20 -42.70
N GLN A 52 -8.56 17.37 -42.76
CA GLN A 52 -7.47 17.69 -41.86
C GLN A 52 -8.06 17.64 -40.46
N GLN A 53 -7.98 16.48 -39.84
CA GLN A 53 -8.18 16.31 -38.42
C GLN A 53 -7.00 17.02 -37.77
N ARG A 54 -7.10 18.34 -37.67
CA ARG A 54 -6.26 19.14 -36.78
C ARG A 54 -6.50 18.54 -35.40
N GLY A 55 -5.56 17.69 -34.98
CA GLY A 55 -5.67 16.88 -33.77
C GLY A 55 -6.05 17.79 -32.63
N LYS A 56 -7.30 17.70 -32.18
CA LYS A 56 -7.72 18.33 -30.93
C LYS A 56 -6.97 17.55 -29.87
N ALA A 57 -5.79 18.05 -29.48
CA ALA A 57 -5.02 17.52 -28.36
C ALA A 57 -6.02 17.30 -27.22
N THR A 58 -6.12 16.06 -26.78
CA THR A 58 -7.12 15.71 -25.78
C THR A 58 -6.84 16.56 -24.54
N LYS A 59 -7.88 16.98 -23.80
CA LYS A 59 -7.70 17.80 -22.60
C LYS A 59 -6.65 17.21 -21.64
N ALA A 60 -6.58 15.88 -21.60
CA ALA A 60 -5.60 15.14 -20.83
C ALA A 60 -4.14 15.32 -21.33
N GLU A 61 -3.92 15.44 -22.64
CA GLU A 61 -2.59 15.72 -23.21
C GLU A 61 -2.13 17.15 -22.88
N LEU A 62 -3.05 18.12 -22.91
CA LEU A 62 -2.78 19.50 -22.48
C LEU A 62 -2.41 19.58 -20.99
N GLU A 63 -3.07 18.80 -20.14
CA GLU A 63 -2.71 18.70 -18.72
C GLU A 63 -1.34 18.04 -18.49
N ASP A 64 -0.98 17.04 -19.31
CA ASP A 64 0.32 16.37 -19.23
C ASP A 64 1.48 17.33 -19.63
N LEU A 65 1.21 18.33 -20.47
CA LEU A 65 2.18 19.39 -20.79
C LEU A 65 2.38 20.41 -19.65
N GLN A 66 1.42 20.53 -18.74
CA GLN A 66 1.49 21.43 -17.59
C GLN A 66 2.07 20.70 -16.37
N GLY A 67 3.41 20.52 -16.36
CA GLY A 67 4.09 19.79 -15.30
C GLY A 67 5.58 20.11 -15.17
N ILE A 68 6.17 19.56 -14.11
CA ILE A 68 7.61 19.66 -13.83
C ILE A 68 8.33 18.60 -14.68
N PRO A 69 9.41 18.94 -15.39
CA PRO A 69 10.20 17.96 -16.13
C PRO A 69 10.94 17.04 -15.15
N VAL A 70 10.80 15.74 -15.37
CA VAL A 70 11.42 14.70 -14.55
C VAL A 70 12.01 13.63 -15.47
N ARG A 71 13.09 12.99 -15.02
CA ARG A 71 13.69 11.82 -15.67
C ARG A 71 13.31 10.58 -14.89
N LEU A 72 12.77 9.57 -15.57
CA LEU A 72 12.46 8.29 -14.94
C LEU A 72 13.74 7.50 -14.66
N LEU A 73 13.91 6.95 -13.46
CA LEU A 73 15.05 6.08 -13.11
C LEU A 73 14.71 4.59 -13.28
N GLU A 74 13.41 4.29 -13.34
CA GLU A 74 12.84 2.95 -13.51
C GLU A 74 11.78 2.97 -14.61
N ASP A 75 11.44 1.79 -15.13
CA ASP A 75 10.29 1.62 -16.01
C ASP A 75 8.99 1.82 -15.21
N ILE A 76 8.16 2.80 -15.62
CA ILE A 76 6.90 3.09 -14.95
C ILE A 76 5.75 2.87 -15.94
N VAL A 77 4.92 1.88 -15.63
CA VAL A 77 3.71 1.53 -16.39
C VAL A 77 2.82 2.75 -16.60
N GLY A 78 2.43 2.99 -17.84
CA GLY A 78 1.59 4.09 -18.29
C GLY A 78 2.27 5.45 -18.32
N PHE A 79 3.60 5.51 -18.19
CA PHE A 79 4.38 6.74 -18.35
C PHE A 79 5.48 6.57 -19.39
N GLY A 80 6.34 5.58 -19.23
CA GLY A 80 7.45 5.34 -20.15
C GLY A 80 8.57 4.51 -19.54
N LYS A 81 9.59 4.29 -20.36
CA LYS A 81 10.81 3.55 -20.01
C LYS A 81 11.72 4.37 -19.09
N LYS A 82 12.65 3.69 -18.42
CA LYS A 82 13.80 4.27 -17.74
C LYS A 82 14.52 5.27 -18.64
N ASP A 83 15.00 6.34 -18.04
CA ASP A 83 15.70 7.48 -18.65
C ASP A 83 14.85 8.36 -19.58
N THR A 84 13.55 8.09 -19.70
CA THR A 84 12.63 8.98 -20.42
C THR A 84 12.43 10.28 -19.64
N ILE A 85 12.57 11.42 -20.32
CA ILE A 85 12.28 12.74 -19.76
C ILE A 85 10.87 13.15 -20.15
N MET A 86 10.02 13.44 -19.16
CA MET A 86 8.63 13.86 -19.38
C MET A 86 8.15 14.83 -18.31
N ARG A 87 7.01 15.48 -18.55
CA ARG A 87 6.36 16.37 -17.58
C ARG A 87 5.35 15.61 -16.74
N VAL A 88 5.40 15.85 -15.43
CA VAL A 88 4.51 15.20 -14.46
C VAL A 88 3.98 16.21 -13.44
N LYS A 89 2.77 15.96 -12.93
CA LYS A 89 2.15 16.75 -11.85
C LYS A 89 3.04 16.73 -10.60
N ALA A 90 3.29 17.91 -10.03
CA ALA A 90 4.23 18.10 -8.91
C ALA A 90 3.91 17.22 -7.68
N GLY A 91 2.64 17.04 -7.34
CA GLY A 91 2.23 16.21 -6.20
C GLY A 91 2.62 14.74 -6.35
N ARG A 92 2.55 14.19 -7.57
CA ARG A 92 2.97 12.79 -7.83
C ARG A 92 4.47 12.63 -7.65
N MET A 93 5.24 13.60 -8.17
CA MET A 93 6.69 13.60 -8.02
C MET A 93 7.11 13.69 -6.55
N ARG A 94 6.57 14.65 -5.78
CA ARG A 94 6.91 14.89 -4.37
C ARG A 94 6.52 13.73 -3.45
N ASN A 95 5.34 13.15 -3.62
CA ASN A 95 4.79 12.21 -2.63
C ASN A 95 5.15 10.74 -2.93
N TYR A 96 5.31 10.37 -4.20
CA TYR A 96 5.44 8.96 -4.59
C TYR A 96 6.77 8.63 -5.24
N TRP A 97 7.24 9.45 -6.18
CA TRP A 97 8.37 9.07 -7.03
C TRP A 97 9.71 9.47 -6.44
N PHE A 98 9.83 10.71 -5.94
CA PHE A 98 11.08 11.20 -5.38
C PHE A 98 11.48 10.45 -4.10
N PRO A 99 10.59 10.21 -3.10
CA PRO A 99 10.96 9.48 -1.89
C PRO A 99 11.35 8.02 -2.15
N ARG A 100 10.84 7.44 -3.24
CA ARG A 100 11.11 6.06 -3.65
C ARG A 100 12.23 5.94 -4.70
N GLY A 101 12.88 7.04 -5.08
CA GLY A 101 13.94 7.02 -6.08
C GLY A 101 13.52 6.56 -7.48
N ARG A 102 12.23 6.68 -7.83
CA ARG A 102 11.71 6.22 -9.15
C ARG A 102 11.92 7.23 -10.27
N ALA A 103 12.12 8.50 -9.91
CA ALA A 103 12.37 9.58 -10.83
C ALA A 103 13.25 10.67 -10.19
N GLU A 104 13.95 11.42 -11.04
CA GLU A 104 14.82 12.54 -10.67
C GLU A 104 14.28 13.85 -11.25
N TYR A 105 14.37 14.95 -10.50
CA TYR A 105 14.01 16.28 -11.00
C TYR A 105 14.98 16.73 -12.09
N MET A 106 14.47 17.14 -13.25
CA MET A 106 15.31 17.73 -14.29
C MET A 106 15.46 19.23 -14.11
N THR A 107 16.51 19.62 -13.39
CA THR A 107 16.93 21.02 -13.28
C THR A 107 17.68 21.47 -14.52
N LYS A 108 17.79 22.78 -14.75
CA LYS A 108 18.57 23.34 -15.87
C LYS A 108 20.04 22.92 -15.83
N GLN A 109 20.59 22.74 -14.64
CA GLN A 109 21.94 22.21 -14.46
C GLN A 109 22.04 20.78 -14.97
N ARG A 110 21.06 19.94 -14.62
CA ARG A 110 21.04 18.53 -15.02
C ARG A 110 20.89 18.34 -16.53
N PHE A 111 20.12 19.22 -17.18
CA PHE A 111 20.07 19.28 -18.65
C PHE A 111 21.44 19.57 -19.27
N ARG A 112 22.20 20.51 -18.69
CA ARG A 112 23.58 20.84 -19.16
C ARG A 112 24.55 19.69 -18.94
N GLU A 113 24.49 19.04 -17.77
CA GLU A 113 25.36 17.91 -17.44
C GLU A 113 25.18 16.73 -18.40
N MET A 114 23.95 16.47 -18.83
CA MET A 114 23.67 15.39 -19.78
C MET A 114 23.82 15.84 -21.25
N GLY A 115 23.94 17.14 -21.51
CA GLY A 115 23.99 17.69 -22.87
C GLY A 115 22.64 17.68 -23.59
N LEU A 116 21.52 17.59 -22.85
CA LEU A 116 20.17 17.63 -23.42
C LEU A 116 19.58 19.03 -23.36
N THR A 117 18.76 19.38 -24.36
CA THR A 117 17.97 20.62 -24.37
C THR A 117 16.54 20.35 -23.88
N GLU A 118 15.80 21.40 -23.54
CA GLU A 118 14.39 21.28 -23.13
C GLU A 118 13.49 20.71 -24.25
N ALA A 119 13.97 20.65 -25.49
CA ALA A 119 13.27 20.00 -26.60
C ALA A 119 13.22 18.47 -26.47
N ALA A 120 14.09 17.86 -25.66
CA ALA A 120 14.10 16.42 -25.41
C ALA A 120 13.01 15.97 -24.41
N ILE A 121 12.17 16.90 -23.92
CA ILE A 121 11.05 16.58 -23.05
C ILE A 121 9.95 15.92 -23.89
N GLY A 122 9.78 14.61 -23.71
CA GLY A 122 8.76 13.82 -24.39
C GLY A 122 7.37 13.95 -23.77
N VAL A 123 6.37 13.52 -24.54
CA VAL A 123 5.00 13.32 -24.06
C VAL A 123 4.92 11.96 -23.35
N ARG A 124 4.05 11.89 -22.34
CA ARG A 124 3.78 10.67 -21.58
C ARG A 124 3.20 9.57 -22.47
N ASP A 125 3.80 8.38 -22.46
CA ASP A 125 3.29 7.20 -23.15
C ASP A 125 2.27 6.46 -22.27
N ARG A 126 0.99 6.56 -22.62
CA ARG A 126 -0.11 5.90 -21.90
C ARG A 126 -0.19 4.40 -22.17
N THR A 127 0.39 3.94 -23.27
CA THR A 127 0.33 2.54 -23.70
C THR A 127 1.43 1.68 -23.08
N PHE A 128 2.48 2.32 -22.56
CA PHE A 128 3.64 1.63 -22.00
C PHE A 128 3.28 0.69 -20.85
N GLY A 129 3.56 -0.61 -21.01
CA GLY A 129 3.40 -1.61 -19.95
C GLY A 129 1.96 -1.89 -19.52
N GLN A 130 0.95 -1.35 -20.22
CA GLN A 130 -0.44 -1.70 -19.94
C GLN A 130 -0.77 -3.09 -20.49
N PRO A 131 -1.48 -3.94 -19.73
CA PRO A 131 -1.93 -5.23 -20.24
C PRO A 131 -2.87 -5.01 -21.43
N ARG A 132 -2.80 -5.92 -22.40
CA ARG A 132 -3.54 -5.83 -23.68
C ARG A 132 -5.06 -5.66 -23.50
N SER A 133 -5.61 -6.14 -22.39
CA SER A 133 -7.01 -5.95 -22.00
C SER A 133 -7.39 -4.48 -21.75
N VAL A 134 -6.49 -3.69 -21.14
CA VAL A 134 -6.73 -2.28 -20.83
C VAL A 134 -6.53 -1.42 -22.08
N LEU A 135 -5.57 -1.77 -22.94
CA LEU A 135 -5.39 -1.11 -24.24
C LEU A 135 -6.64 -1.24 -25.12
N ALA A 136 -7.24 -2.44 -25.18
CA ALA A 136 -8.48 -2.67 -25.92
C ALA A 136 -9.65 -1.83 -25.37
N ALA A 137 -9.73 -1.64 -24.05
CA ALA A 137 -10.75 -0.83 -23.40
C ALA A 137 -10.57 0.69 -23.65
N MET A 138 -9.33 1.18 -23.80
CA MET A 138 -9.06 2.59 -24.15
C MET A 138 -9.39 2.90 -25.62
N GLU A 139 -9.16 1.95 -26.54
CA GLU A 139 -9.49 2.12 -27.96
C GLU A 139 -11.01 2.14 -28.21
N SER A 140 -11.79 1.43 -27.39
CA SER A 140 -13.26 1.50 -27.41
C SER A 140 -13.77 2.73 -26.63
N SER A 141 -13.49 3.94 -27.11
CA SER A 141 -13.98 5.19 -26.51
C SER A 141 -15.48 5.47 -26.81
N SER A 142 -16.35 4.52 -26.46
CA SER A 142 -17.81 4.71 -26.32
C SER A 142 -18.17 4.75 -24.83
N ARG A 143 -19.21 5.51 -24.46
CA ARG A 143 -19.60 5.78 -23.06
C ARG A 143 -19.87 4.54 -22.20
N ASP A 144 -19.97 3.36 -22.80
CA ASP A 144 -20.12 2.07 -22.11
C ASP A 144 -18.80 1.53 -21.51
N ALA A 145 -17.65 2.13 -21.84
CA ALA A 145 -16.32 1.68 -21.38
C ALA A 145 -16.05 1.95 -19.89
N ASN A 146 -16.78 2.85 -19.23
CA ASN A 146 -16.66 3.03 -17.78
C ASN A 146 -17.27 1.85 -17.00
N VAL A 147 -18.28 1.18 -17.55
CA VAL A 147 -18.86 -0.03 -16.95
C VAL A 147 -17.92 -1.21 -17.20
N ALA A 148 -17.43 -1.36 -18.43
CA ALA A 148 -16.49 -2.43 -18.78
C ALA A 148 -15.11 -2.31 -18.10
N ALA A 149 -14.61 -1.09 -17.84
CA ALA A 149 -13.37 -0.89 -17.09
C ALA A 149 -13.52 -1.25 -15.61
N VAL A 150 -14.68 -0.97 -15.00
CA VAL A 150 -15.00 -1.40 -13.64
C VAL A 150 -15.20 -2.92 -13.60
N GLU A 151 -15.91 -3.51 -14.57
CA GLU A 151 -16.10 -4.95 -14.68
C GLU A 151 -14.80 -5.72 -14.97
N ALA A 152 -13.87 -5.15 -15.74
CA ALA A 152 -12.57 -5.76 -15.99
C ALA A 152 -11.66 -5.66 -14.76
N MET A 153 -11.72 -4.55 -14.01
CA MET A 153 -11.00 -4.40 -12.75
C MET A 153 -11.59 -5.31 -11.66
N GLU A 154 -12.91 -5.51 -11.67
CA GLU A 154 -13.60 -6.50 -10.84
C GLU A 154 -13.30 -7.92 -11.29
N ALA A 155 -13.21 -8.22 -12.58
CA ALA A 155 -12.88 -9.56 -13.08
C ALA A 155 -11.42 -9.93 -12.75
N ASP A 156 -10.48 -8.99 -12.83
CA ASP A 156 -9.09 -9.23 -12.45
C ASP A 156 -8.94 -9.27 -10.91
N ALA A 157 -9.71 -8.47 -10.17
CA ALA A 157 -9.82 -8.60 -8.72
C ALA A 157 -10.48 -9.92 -8.29
N VAL A 158 -11.47 -10.41 -9.04
CA VAL A 158 -12.15 -11.70 -8.81
C VAL A 158 -11.23 -12.85 -9.22
N ALA A 159 -10.43 -12.73 -10.28
CA ALA A 159 -9.41 -13.70 -10.64
C ALA A 159 -8.27 -13.74 -9.62
N ALA A 160 -7.84 -12.59 -9.09
CA ALA A 160 -6.88 -12.49 -8.00
C ALA A 160 -7.47 -13.04 -6.67
N ARG A 161 -8.76 -12.82 -6.40
CA ARG A 161 -9.48 -13.42 -5.26
C ARG A 161 -9.64 -14.93 -5.43
N LYS A 162 -9.90 -15.44 -6.63
CA LYS A 162 -9.96 -16.88 -6.93
C LYS A 162 -8.61 -17.56 -6.79
N LYS A 163 -7.51 -16.90 -7.18
CA LYS A 163 -6.15 -17.39 -6.94
C LYS A 163 -5.78 -17.41 -5.45
N LYS A 164 -6.33 -16.49 -4.64
CA LYS A 164 -6.19 -16.53 -3.18
C LYS A 164 -7.09 -17.59 -2.53
N GLN A 165 -8.32 -17.78 -3.02
CA GLN A 165 -9.24 -18.84 -2.55
C GLN A 165 -8.76 -20.25 -2.91
N ALA A 166 -8.03 -20.43 -4.01
CA ALA A 166 -7.48 -21.73 -4.39
C ALA A 166 -6.34 -22.22 -3.48
N LEU A 167 -5.84 -21.40 -2.55
CA LEU A 167 -4.89 -21.80 -1.51
C LEU A 167 -5.53 -22.02 -0.14
N THR A 168 -6.84 -21.79 0.00
CA THR A 168 -7.57 -21.97 1.27
C THR A 168 -7.96 -23.44 1.40
N MET A 169 -7.36 -24.16 2.35
CA MET A 169 -7.71 -25.55 2.66
C MET A 169 -9.04 -25.58 3.42
N PRO A 170 -9.81 -26.69 3.39
CA PRO A 170 -11.00 -26.79 4.23
C PRO A 170 -10.58 -26.71 5.72
N PRO A 171 -11.37 -26.01 6.57
CA PRO A 171 -10.97 -25.70 7.94
C PRO A 171 -10.77 -26.93 8.82
N GLU A 172 -11.45 -28.04 8.50
CA GLU A 172 -11.26 -29.34 9.16
C GLU A 172 -9.84 -29.89 8.94
N GLN A 173 -9.33 -29.81 7.69
CA GLN A 173 -7.97 -30.25 7.39
C GLN A 173 -6.93 -29.33 8.04
N VAL A 174 -7.20 -28.03 8.11
CA VAL A 174 -6.34 -27.08 8.82
C VAL A 174 -6.27 -27.42 10.31
N HIS A 175 -7.40 -27.72 10.94
CA HIS A 175 -7.44 -28.14 12.34
C HIS A 175 -6.61 -29.40 12.60
N ASP A 176 -6.75 -30.42 11.75
CA ASP A 176 -6.01 -31.68 11.89
C ASP A 176 -4.50 -31.49 11.67
N LEU A 177 -4.11 -30.66 10.69
CA LEU A 177 -2.72 -30.31 10.44
C LEU A 177 -2.11 -29.53 11.61
N LEU A 178 -2.83 -28.55 12.16
CA LEU A 178 -2.37 -27.81 13.34
C LEU A 178 -2.24 -28.73 14.56
N LYS A 179 -3.17 -29.68 14.74
CA LYS A 179 -3.11 -30.64 15.84
C LYS A 179 -1.94 -31.62 15.72
N ALA A 180 -1.61 -32.03 14.51
CA ALA A 180 -0.53 -33.00 14.24
C ALA A 180 0.87 -32.36 14.18
N LEU A 181 1.00 -31.18 13.57
CA LEU A 181 2.29 -30.57 13.27
C LEU A 181 2.76 -29.57 14.33
N LEU A 182 1.84 -28.98 15.10
CA LEU A 182 2.22 -28.01 16.13
C LEU A 182 2.68 -28.74 17.41
N PRO A 183 3.88 -28.44 17.93
CA PRO A 183 4.36 -28.97 19.20
C PRO A 183 3.40 -28.64 20.35
N PRO A 184 3.33 -29.49 21.39
CA PRO A 184 2.49 -29.23 22.56
C PRO A 184 2.94 -27.99 23.35
N VAL A 185 4.24 -27.69 23.34
CA VAL A 185 4.87 -26.55 24.03
C VAL A 185 5.59 -25.66 23.01
N LEU A 186 5.24 -24.37 22.99
CA LEU A 186 5.86 -23.33 22.18
C LEU A 186 6.80 -22.49 23.04
N THR A 187 8.10 -22.54 22.77
CA THR A 187 9.11 -21.83 23.56
C THR A 187 9.42 -20.45 23.00
N PHE A 188 9.50 -19.45 23.88
CA PHE A 188 9.92 -18.08 23.58
C PHE A 188 11.07 -17.67 24.50
N GLU A 189 12.19 -17.30 23.90
CA GLU A 189 13.35 -16.81 24.65
C GLU A 189 13.27 -15.27 24.76
N ARG A 190 13.29 -14.75 26.00
CA ARG A 190 13.25 -13.31 26.26
C ARG A 190 14.20 -12.90 27.38
N LYS A 191 14.70 -11.66 27.32
CA LYS A 191 15.55 -11.10 28.37
C LYS A 191 14.71 -10.74 29.60
N PRO A 192 15.01 -11.29 30.79
CA PRO A 192 14.33 -10.88 32.01
C PRO A 192 14.69 -9.42 32.36
N ILE A 193 13.69 -8.64 32.76
CA ILE A 193 13.94 -7.38 33.45
C ILE A 193 14.19 -7.76 34.91
N ALA A 194 15.40 -7.47 35.40
CA ALA A 194 15.67 -7.49 36.83
C ALA A 194 14.82 -6.39 37.48
N VAL A 195 13.62 -6.76 37.95
CA VAL A 195 12.90 -5.93 38.90
C VAL A 195 13.78 -5.93 40.16
N PRO A 196 14.24 -4.77 40.65
CA PRO A 196 15.04 -4.73 41.85
C PRO A 196 14.20 -5.31 42.99
N THR A 197 14.56 -6.51 43.43
CA THR A 197 14.02 -7.12 44.63
C THR A 197 14.25 -6.14 45.79
N PRO A 198 13.22 -5.64 46.49
CA PRO A 198 13.44 -4.92 47.73
C PRO A 198 13.83 -5.97 48.78
N THR A 199 15.12 -6.29 48.87
CA THR A 199 15.65 -7.14 49.94
C THR A 199 16.75 -6.42 50.68
N SER A 200 16.43 -6.14 51.93
CA SER A 200 17.29 -5.85 53.07
C SER A 200 17.60 -4.37 53.37
N PRO A 201 17.15 -3.84 54.53
CA PRO A 201 17.40 -2.47 54.99
C PRO A 201 18.82 -2.29 55.56
N ALA A 202 19.83 -2.87 54.92
CA ALA A 202 21.23 -2.72 55.29
C ALA A 202 22.08 -1.97 54.24
N ALA A 203 21.55 -1.80 53.02
CA ALA A 203 22.22 -1.04 51.94
C ALA A 203 21.56 0.32 51.64
N ALA A 204 20.55 0.71 52.42
CA ALA A 204 19.87 2.02 52.30
C ALA A 204 20.63 3.16 53.01
N ALA A 205 21.75 2.89 53.68
CA ALA A 205 22.53 3.92 54.38
C ALA A 205 23.54 4.67 53.48
N GLU A 206 23.92 4.14 52.31
CA GLU A 206 24.95 4.78 51.45
C GLU A 206 24.40 5.41 50.16
N GLN A 207 23.15 5.15 49.76
CA GLN A 207 22.57 5.76 48.55
C GLN A 207 21.67 6.97 48.81
N ALA A 208 21.53 7.40 50.07
CA ALA A 208 20.91 8.69 50.42
C ALA A 208 21.86 9.91 50.25
N ALA A 209 23.14 9.68 49.90
CA ALA A 209 24.15 10.74 49.79
C ALA A 209 24.24 11.40 48.40
N SER A 210 23.32 11.12 47.46
CA SER A 210 23.34 11.75 46.13
C SER A 210 22.02 12.36 45.68
N LEU A 211 21.17 12.77 46.63
CA LEU A 211 20.20 13.84 46.34
C LEU A 211 21.00 15.09 45.97
N ARG A 212 21.06 15.37 44.67
CA ARG A 212 21.69 16.54 44.07
C ARG A 212 21.10 17.82 44.69
N ARG A 213 21.70 18.30 45.78
CA ARG A 213 21.48 19.66 46.27
C ARG A 213 22.15 20.62 45.29
N SER A 214 21.36 21.49 44.67
CA SER A 214 21.87 22.63 43.92
C SER A 214 22.72 23.51 44.86
N PRO A 215 23.92 23.96 44.46
CA PRO A 215 24.89 24.67 45.31
C PRO A 215 24.46 26.08 45.78
N LEU A 216 23.22 26.47 45.53
CA LEU A 216 22.67 27.79 45.86
C LEU A 216 21.73 27.78 47.09
N ILE A 217 21.57 26.64 47.77
CA ILE A 217 20.72 26.53 48.97
C ILE A 217 21.61 26.40 50.21
N ALA A 218 21.48 27.35 51.13
CA ALA A 218 22.21 27.38 52.40
C ALA A 218 21.80 26.21 53.31
N SER A 219 22.77 25.68 54.05
CA SER A 219 22.68 24.46 54.87
C SER A 219 21.59 24.46 55.95
N ASN A 220 20.99 25.63 56.25
CA ASN A 220 20.06 25.82 57.36
C ASN A 220 18.61 26.13 56.91
N ALA A 221 18.25 25.82 55.66
CA ALA A 221 16.87 26.00 55.19
C ALA A 221 15.95 24.94 55.82
N VAL A 222 15.09 25.40 56.73
CA VAL A 222 14.04 24.64 57.44
C VAL A 222 13.03 24.09 56.43
N LEU A 223 12.82 22.77 56.42
CA LEU A 223 11.69 22.12 55.76
C LEU A 223 10.54 22.04 56.77
N SER A 224 9.38 22.58 56.41
CA SER A 224 8.16 22.42 57.19
C SER A 224 7.70 20.97 57.16
N GLU A 225 7.59 20.37 58.35
CA GLU A 225 6.99 19.08 58.63
C GLU A 225 5.46 19.23 58.62
N GLU A 226 4.75 18.54 57.72
CA GLU A 226 3.34 18.18 57.95
C GLU A 226 3.07 16.78 57.36
N ASP A 227 2.47 15.94 58.20
CA ASP A 227 1.87 14.61 57.98
C ASP A 227 2.76 13.34 58.03
N GLU A 228 3.45 13.17 59.16
CA GLU A 228 3.63 11.84 59.77
C GLU A 228 2.43 11.48 60.66
N LYS A 229 1.46 10.73 60.11
CA LYS A 229 0.53 9.95 60.96
C LYS A 229 -0.10 8.76 60.23
N ALA A 230 0.61 7.64 60.20
CA ALA A 230 0.03 6.28 60.28
C ALA A 230 1.13 5.20 60.19
N ALA A 231 1.97 5.10 61.21
CA ALA A 231 2.66 3.85 61.50
C ALA A 231 1.78 3.04 62.48
N ALA A 232 1.02 2.07 61.98
CA ALA A 232 0.69 0.83 62.71
C ALA A 232 -0.15 -0.13 61.85
N GLN A 233 0.31 -1.38 61.82
CA GLN A 233 -0.44 -2.62 61.53
C GLN A 233 -0.74 -2.96 60.07
N ALA A 234 0.14 -3.77 59.48
CA ALA A 234 -0.21 -5.12 59.02
C ALA A 234 1.07 -5.90 58.67
N THR A 235 1.47 -6.80 59.55
CA THR A 235 2.24 -7.99 59.16
C THR A 235 1.37 -8.81 58.20
N ALA A 236 1.68 -8.73 56.92
CA ALA A 236 1.13 -9.57 55.86
C ALA A 236 2.29 -10.29 55.15
N PRO A 237 2.06 -11.52 54.68
CA PRO A 237 3.09 -12.50 54.40
C PRO A 237 3.95 -12.10 53.20
N THR A 238 5.20 -12.55 53.22
CA THR A 238 6.11 -12.60 52.07
C THR A 238 5.31 -12.97 50.81
N PRO A 239 5.16 -12.08 49.81
CA PRO A 239 4.54 -12.47 48.56
C PRO A 239 5.41 -13.56 47.93
N PRO A 240 4.82 -14.63 47.35
CA PRO A 240 5.59 -15.58 46.55
C PRO A 240 6.36 -14.81 45.47
N PRO A 241 7.50 -15.32 44.98
CA PRO A 241 8.35 -14.63 44.01
C PRO A 241 7.47 -14.07 42.89
N GLY A 242 7.37 -12.74 42.86
CA GLY A 242 6.55 -12.04 41.90
C GLY A 242 6.98 -12.44 40.48
N PRO A 243 6.05 -12.57 39.53
CA PRO A 243 6.36 -13.06 38.21
C PRO A 243 7.37 -12.12 37.54
N ILE A 244 8.49 -12.68 37.11
CA ILE A 244 9.61 -11.93 36.52
C ILE A 244 9.11 -11.29 35.22
N ALA A 245 9.18 -9.96 35.15
CA ALA A 245 8.79 -9.23 33.95
C ALA A 245 9.80 -9.47 32.82
N ILE A 246 9.32 -9.57 31.58
CA ILE A 246 10.17 -9.70 30.40
C ILE A 246 10.41 -8.35 29.75
N PHE A 247 11.54 -8.22 29.06
CA PHE A 247 11.79 -7.11 28.17
C PHE A 247 10.92 -7.24 26.91
N GLY A 248 9.85 -6.45 26.86
CA GLY A 248 8.87 -6.46 25.77
C GLY A 248 7.57 -7.18 26.16
N SER A 249 6.89 -7.74 25.16
CA SER A 249 5.69 -8.55 25.35
C SER A 249 5.59 -9.61 24.26
N VAL A 250 5.10 -10.80 24.58
CA VAL A 250 4.70 -11.80 23.58
C VAL A 250 3.23 -11.57 23.26
N SER A 251 2.94 -11.14 22.03
CA SER A 251 1.58 -10.91 21.54
C SER A 251 1.01 -12.15 20.87
N THR A 252 -0.31 -12.18 20.68
CA THR A 252 -0.98 -13.21 19.86
C THR A 252 -0.40 -13.32 18.44
N GLN A 253 0.05 -12.19 17.86
CA GLN A 253 0.72 -12.18 16.57
C GLN A 253 2.09 -12.85 16.60
N ASP A 254 2.86 -12.70 17.69
CA ASP A 254 4.15 -13.37 17.85
C ASP A 254 3.97 -14.89 18.00
N ILE A 255 2.89 -15.30 18.69
CA ILE A 255 2.52 -16.72 18.83
C ILE A 255 2.20 -17.33 17.46
N LEU A 256 1.40 -16.63 16.66
CA LEU A 256 1.09 -17.04 15.29
C LEU A 256 2.33 -17.08 14.39
N ALA A 257 3.20 -16.07 14.47
CA ALA A 257 4.45 -16.05 13.71
C ALA A 257 5.33 -17.26 14.05
N ARG A 258 5.48 -17.58 15.34
CA ARG A 258 6.26 -18.74 15.78
C ARG A 258 5.63 -20.06 15.35
N ALA A 259 4.31 -20.17 15.44
CA ALA A 259 3.58 -21.32 14.92
C ALA A 259 3.80 -21.49 13.41
N ALA A 260 3.77 -20.40 12.62
CA ALA A 260 4.04 -20.44 11.18
C ALA A 260 5.46 -20.90 10.86
N GLU A 261 6.46 -20.44 11.60
CA GLU A 261 7.85 -20.88 11.43
C GLU A 261 8.01 -22.38 11.65
N ILE A 262 7.40 -22.89 12.73
CA ILE A 262 7.46 -24.32 13.06
C ILE A 262 6.74 -25.15 12.01
N LEU A 263 5.56 -24.72 11.57
CA LEU A 263 4.81 -25.40 10.50
C LEU A 263 5.57 -25.37 9.18
N ALA A 264 6.20 -24.25 8.83
CA ALA A 264 7.01 -24.16 7.63
C ALA A 264 8.23 -25.10 7.70
N ALA A 265 8.88 -25.20 8.86
CA ALA A 265 10.00 -26.11 9.08
C ALA A 265 9.57 -27.58 9.06
N ALA A 266 8.46 -27.93 9.72
CA ALA A 266 7.90 -29.28 9.74
C ALA A 266 7.42 -29.73 8.34
N ALA A 267 6.77 -28.84 7.60
CA ALA A 267 6.36 -29.08 6.22
C ALA A 267 7.55 -29.19 5.26
N ALA A 268 8.62 -28.44 5.48
CA ALA A 268 9.87 -28.60 4.73
C ALA A 268 10.56 -29.95 5.01
N ALA A 269 10.50 -30.44 6.26
CA ALA A 269 11.07 -31.73 6.63
C ALA A 269 10.27 -32.94 6.11
N THR A 270 8.96 -32.79 5.94
CA THR A 270 8.06 -33.83 5.41
C THR A 270 7.92 -33.81 3.89
N ALA A 271 8.37 -32.74 3.23
CA ALA A 271 8.46 -32.65 1.77
C ALA A 271 9.67 -33.45 1.24
N THR A 272 9.63 -34.77 1.35
CA THR A 272 10.40 -35.64 0.45
C THR A 272 9.75 -35.61 -0.93
N ASP A 273 10.57 -35.28 -1.93
CA ASP A 273 10.26 -35.28 -3.38
C ASP A 273 9.58 -34.03 -3.97
N GLY A 274 10.38 -32.97 -4.15
CA GLY A 274 10.29 -32.12 -5.35
C GLY A 274 9.50 -30.81 -5.28
N ASP A 275 8.67 -30.57 -4.26
CA ASP A 275 7.92 -29.31 -4.15
C ASP A 275 8.57 -28.32 -3.16
N LEU A 276 9.70 -27.75 -3.57
CA LEU A 276 10.56 -26.83 -2.80
C LEU A 276 9.88 -25.52 -2.36
N GLY A 277 8.59 -25.31 -2.68
CA GLY A 277 7.81 -24.14 -2.29
C GLY A 277 6.63 -24.43 -1.35
N GLY A 278 6.39 -25.70 -1.00
CA GLY A 278 5.18 -26.13 -0.28
C GLY A 278 5.11 -25.67 1.17
N GLY A 279 6.20 -25.73 1.94
CA GLY A 279 6.14 -25.55 3.39
C GLY A 279 5.67 -24.15 3.84
N SER A 280 6.18 -23.09 3.22
CA SER A 280 5.75 -21.72 3.51
C SER A 280 4.32 -21.44 3.00
N ARG A 281 3.92 -22.08 1.90
CA ARG A 281 2.55 -21.97 1.36
C ARG A 281 1.54 -22.67 2.25
N VAL A 282 1.89 -23.85 2.77
CA VAL A 282 1.07 -24.60 3.73
C VAL A 282 0.93 -23.81 5.03
N ALA A 283 2.03 -23.27 5.58
CA ALA A 283 1.97 -22.43 6.78
C ALA A 283 1.09 -21.19 6.59
N ALA A 284 1.23 -20.49 5.45
CA ALA A 284 0.42 -19.31 5.14
C ALA A 284 -1.07 -19.65 4.91
N ALA A 285 -1.36 -20.80 4.32
CA ALA A 285 -2.73 -21.31 4.15
C ALA A 285 -3.35 -21.70 5.50
N THR A 286 -2.63 -22.49 6.31
CA THR A 286 -3.13 -22.98 7.61
C THR A 286 -3.33 -21.86 8.63
N LEU A 287 -2.46 -20.85 8.65
CA LEU A 287 -2.62 -19.72 9.57
C LEU A 287 -3.54 -18.61 9.05
N GLY A 288 -3.68 -18.47 7.73
CA GLY A 288 -4.59 -17.49 7.13
C GLY A 288 -6.05 -17.72 7.50
N ASP A 289 -6.40 -18.97 7.81
CA ASP A 289 -7.75 -19.39 8.18
C ASP A 289 -8.01 -19.41 9.70
N VAL A 290 -7.06 -18.97 10.53
CA VAL A 290 -7.25 -18.92 11.99
C VAL A 290 -8.15 -17.75 12.36
N HIS A 291 -9.30 -18.06 12.98
CA HIS A 291 -10.30 -17.08 13.38
C HIS A 291 -9.93 -16.26 14.63
N GLY A 292 -9.14 -16.83 15.54
CA GLY A 292 -8.71 -16.13 16.75
C GLY A 292 -7.75 -16.94 17.60
N VAL A 293 -6.93 -16.24 18.39
CA VAL A 293 -6.04 -16.82 19.40
C VAL A 293 -6.34 -16.13 20.72
N ALA A 294 -6.66 -16.92 21.75
CA ALA A 294 -6.92 -16.43 23.10
C ALA A 294 -5.87 -17.01 24.06
N ILE A 295 -5.32 -16.19 24.94
CA ILE A 295 -4.35 -16.61 25.95
C ILE A 295 -5.10 -16.76 27.26
N ARG A 296 -5.11 -17.97 27.83
CA ARG A 296 -5.73 -18.27 29.13
C ARG A 296 -4.76 -17.94 30.25
N GLY A 297 -5.31 -17.48 31.38
CA GLY A 297 -4.55 -17.16 32.58
C GLY A 297 -3.99 -15.74 32.65
N LEU A 298 -4.30 -14.87 31.69
CA LEU A 298 -4.09 -13.42 31.82
C LEU A 298 -5.33 -12.73 32.40
N GLU A 299 -5.13 -11.57 33.01
CA GLU A 299 -6.21 -10.71 33.49
C GLU A 299 -7.13 -10.33 32.31
N GLU A 300 -8.44 -10.30 32.56
CA GLU A 300 -9.46 -10.06 31.53
C GLU A 300 -9.16 -8.76 30.75
N GLY A 301 -8.78 -8.89 29.47
CA GLY A 301 -8.44 -7.77 28.58
C GLY A 301 -6.96 -7.63 28.22
N GLU A 302 -6.06 -8.46 28.75
CA GLU A 302 -4.65 -8.48 28.34
C GLU A 302 -4.35 -9.55 27.27
N ASP A 303 -4.16 -9.13 26.00
CA ASP A 303 -3.77 -10.02 24.89
C ASP A 303 -2.25 -10.26 24.77
N ARG A 304 -1.47 -9.89 25.79
CA ARG A 304 -0.01 -9.83 25.71
C ARG A 304 0.66 -10.35 26.98
N ILE A 305 1.52 -11.34 26.83
CA ILE A 305 2.32 -11.91 27.92
C ILE A 305 3.49 -10.97 28.21
N LYS A 306 3.60 -10.48 29.45
CA LYS A 306 4.69 -9.59 29.92
C LYS A 306 5.58 -10.25 30.97
N ARG A 307 5.37 -11.53 31.25
CA ARG A 307 5.98 -12.24 32.38
C ARG A 307 6.56 -13.57 31.89
N ILE A 308 7.64 -14.02 32.54
CA ILE A 308 8.22 -15.35 32.36
C ILE A 308 7.28 -16.37 33.00
N GLY A 309 7.07 -17.50 32.33
CA GLY A 309 6.21 -18.57 32.82
C GLY A 309 5.57 -19.37 31.70
N VAL A 310 4.75 -20.33 32.12
CA VAL A 310 3.97 -21.20 31.24
C VAL A 310 2.55 -20.63 31.15
N PHE A 311 2.08 -20.43 29.92
CA PHE A 311 0.77 -19.88 29.61
C PHE A 311 0.02 -20.83 28.69
N GLU A 312 -1.28 -20.99 28.90
CA GLU A 312 -2.12 -21.78 28.00
C GLU A 312 -2.67 -20.88 26.89
N VAL A 313 -2.65 -21.36 25.65
CA VAL A 313 -3.15 -20.66 24.47
C VAL A 313 -4.15 -21.53 23.74
N GLU A 314 -5.29 -20.93 23.43
CA GLU A 314 -6.35 -21.53 22.62
C GLU A 314 -6.34 -20.94 21.22
N ILE A 315 -6.16 -21.81 20.23
CA ILE A 315 -6.19 -21.45 18.81
C ILE A 315 -7.53 -21.90 18.24
N VAL A 316 -8.36 -20.95 17.81
CA VAL A 316 -9.67 -21.19 17.20
C VAL A 316 -9.55 -21.08 15.68
N VAL A 317 -9.69 -22.20 14.99
CA VAL A 317 -9.62 -22.24 13.51
C VAL A 317 -10.95 -21.80 12.90
N ALA A 318 -12.07 -22.40 13.29
CA ALA A 318 -13.39 -22.07 12.76
C ALA A 318 -14.47 -22.10 13.83
N LYS A 319 -15.55 -21.34 13.60
CA LYS A 319 -16.74 -21.37 14.47
C LYS A 319 -17.38 -22.75 14.38
N GLY A 320 -17.31 -23.53 15.46
CA GLY A 320 -17.89 -24.87 15.56
C GLY A 320 -16.88 -26.02 15.60
N LEU A 321 -15.58 -25.75 15.49
CA LEU A 321 -14.52 -26.73 15.76
C LEU A 321 -13.97 -26.56 17.18
N GLU A 322 -13.47 -27.65 17.76
CA GLU A 322 -12.83 -27.63 19.07
C GLU A 322 -11.58 -26.73 19.06
N PRO A 323 -11.38 -25.88 20.07
CA PRO A 323 -10.19 -25.05 20.17
C PRO A 323 -8.96 -25.92 20.44
N ILE A 324 -7.86 -25.63 19.75
CA ILE A 324 -6.58 -26.34 19.96
C ILE A 324 -5.86 -25.66 21.12
N VAL A 325 -5.72 -26.36 22.24
CA VAL A 325 -5.02 -25.89 23.44
C VAL A 325 -3.54 -26.27 23.38
N ARG A 326 -2.67 -25.29 23.60
CA ARG A 326 -1.21 -25.42 23.56
C ARG A 326 -0.57 -24.60 24.66
N GLU A 327 0.57 -25.08 25.16
CA GLU A 327 1.34 -24.37 26.18
C GLU A 327 2.36 -23.45 25.51
N VAL A 328 2.51 -22.25 26.05
CA VAL A 328 3.52 -21.26 25.67
C VAL A 328 4.44 -21.09 26.86
N ASP A 329 5.69 -21.51 26.70
CA ASP A 329 6.72 -21.40 27.72
C ASP A 329 7.64 -20.23 27.39
N VAL A 330 7.62 -19.19 28.22
CA VAL A 330 8.49 -18.02 28.09
C VAL A 330 9.69 -18.23 29.00
N VAL A 331 10.84 -18.52 28.41
CA VAL A 331 12.09 -18.89 29.08
C VAL A 331 13.08 -17.71 29.02
N PRO A 332 13.89 -17.47 30.06
CA PRO A 332 14.98 -16.50 29.99
C PRO A 332 16.02 -16.90 28.93
N GLU A 333 16.43 -15.94 28.10
CA GLU A 333 17.53 -16.14 27.13
C GLU A 333 18.82 -16.56 27.88
N PRO A 334 19.46 -17.69 27.50
CA PRO A 334 20.71 -18.11 28.12
C PRO A 334 21.78 -17.05 27.86
N LEU A 335 22.42 -16.55 28.93
CA LEU A 335 23.53 -15.62 28.79
C LEU A 335 24.65 -16.27 27.96
N PRO A 336 25.26 -15.56 27.00
CA PRO A 336 26.40 -16.10 26.27
C PRO A 336 27.49 -16.43 27.27
N VAL A 337 27.85 -17.71 27.35
CA VAL A 337 29.01 -18.17 28.12
C VAL A 337 30.24 -17.60 27.43
N ALA A 338 30.85 -16.59 28.06
CA ALA A 338 32.08 -15.96 27.61
C ALA A 338 33.30 -16.87 27.85
#